data_AF-A0A437UHG0-F1
#
_entry.id   AF-A0A437UHG0-F1
#
_cell.length_a   1.000
_cell.length_b   1.000
_cell.length_c   1.000
_cell.angle_alpha   90.00
_cell.angle_beta   90.00
_cell.angle_gamma   90.00
#
_symmetry.space_group_name_H-M   'P 1'
#
loop_
_entity.id
_entity.type
_entity.pdbx_description
1 polymer ?
#
loop_
_entity_poly.entity_id
_entity_poly.type
_entity_poly.pdbx_seq_one_letter_code
_entity_poly.pdbx_strand_id
1 'polypeptide(L)'
;MVLYCIANNYDYSETAVKYQVKYTNLYNWVKRYEEKGKAGLEDRRGQRKAKQESRTPEEEAQIRIAQLEEQVKYQQMEIDLLKKVKELERRDR
;
A
#
# COMPACT_ATOMS: atom_id res chain seq x y z
N MET A 1 -13.08 17.64 6.28
CA MET A 1 -14.24 17.21 5.48
C MET A 1 -14.93 15.99 6.10
N VAL A 2 -14.32 14.79 6.13
CA VAL A 2 -14.95 13.59 6.72
C VAL A 2 -15.32 13.77 8.20
N LEU A 3 -14.40 14.28 9.01
CA LEU A 3 -14.69 14.60 10.43
C LEU A 3 -15.80 15.64 10.62
N TYR A 4 -15.92 16.59 9.68
CA TYR A 4 -16.99 17.60 9.69
C TYR A 4 -18.35 16.94 9.36
N CYS A 5 -18.38 15.99 8.41
CA CYS A 5 -19.58 15.22 8.11
C CYS A 5 -20.06 14.42 9.33
N ILE A 6 -19.15 13.75 10.03
CA ILE A 6 -19.46 12.94 11.22
C ILE A 6 -19.94 13.83 12.37
N ALA A 7 -19.28 14.98 12.60
CA ALA A 7 -19.68 15.92 13.64
C ALA A 7 -21.07 16.55 13.39
N ASN A 8 -21.48 16.73 12.13
CA ASN A 8 -22.81 17.21 11.76
C ASN A 8 -23.80 16.05 11.54
N ASN A 9 -23.68 14.97 12.31
CA ASN A 9 -24.61 13.84 12.30
C ASN A 9 -24.78 13.20 10.91
N TYR A 10 -23.68 13.06 10.17
CA TYR A 10 -23.63 12.48 8.83
C TYR A 10 -24.42 13.26 7.76
N ASP A 11 -24.50 14.59 7.88
CA ASP A 11 -25.04 15.41 6.79
C ASP A 11 -24.06 15.49 5.60
N TYR A 12 -24.21 14.50 4.72
CA TYR A 12 -23.45 14.40 3.47
C TYR A 12 -23.81 15.50 2.47
N SER A 13 -25.05 15.99 2.49
CA SER A 13 -25.54 16.97 1.52
C SER A 13 -24.94 18.34 1.80
N GLU A 14 -25.02 18.80 3.05
CA GLU A 14 -24.43 20.07 3.47
C GLU A 14 -22.91 20.04 3.31
N THR A 15 -22.28 18.94 3.74
CA THR A 15 -20.83 18.78 3.65
C THR A 15 -20.35 18.73 2.19
N ALA A 16 -21.09 18.06 1.30
CA ALA A 16 -20.78 18.00 -0.13
C ALA A 16 -20.81 19.40 -0.77
N VAL A 17 -21.83 20.20 -0.45
CA VAL A 17 -21.96 21.58 -0.93
C VAL A 17 -20.84 22.46 -0.37
N LYS A 18 -20.60 22.39 0.95
CA LYS A 18 -19.60 23.21 1.64
C LYS A 18 -18.19 23.04 1.09
N TYR A 19 -17.82 21.80 0.78
CA TYR A 19 -16.49 21.48 0.26
C TYR A 19 -16.47 21.25 -1.26
N GLN A 20 -17.57 21.51 -1.96
CA GLN A 20 -17.72 21.36 -3.41
C GLN A 20 -17.27 19.98 -3.92
N VAL A 21 -17.61 18.92 -3.18
CA VAL A 21 -17.31 17.55 -3.56
C VAL A 21 -18.58 16.80 -3.92
N LYS A 22 -18.45 15.84 -4.82
CA LYS A 22 -19.56 14.95 -5.15
C LYS A 22 -19.98 14.15 -3.90
N TYR A 23 -21.29 14.08 -3.67
CA TYR A 23 -21.90 13.28 -2.60
C TYR A 23 -21.33 11.85 -2.53
N THR A 24 -21.20 11.21 -3.68
CA THR A 24 -20.68 9.83 -3.81
C THR A 24 -19.23 9.69 -3.34
N ASN A 25 -18.39 10.70 -3.58
CA ASN A 25 -17.01 10.71 -3.10
C ASN A 25 -16.96 10.87 -1.58
N LEU A 26 -17.75 11.81 -1.05
CA LEU A 26 -17.83 12.05 0.39
C LEU A 26 -18.33 10.81 1.13
N TYR A 27 -19.39 10.17 0.65
CA TYR A 27 -19.90 8.91 1.22
C TYR A 27 -18.82 7.82 1.25
N ASN A 28 -18.13 7.60 0.13
CA ASN A 28 -17.04 6.62 0.06
C ASN A 28 -15.88 6.96 1.01
N TRP A 29 -15.57 8.24 1.20
CA TRP A 29 -14.54 8.68 2.14
C TRP A 29 -14.94 8.47 3.59
N VAL A 30 -16.18 8.79 3.98
CA VAL A 30 -16.71 8.54 5.32
C VAL A 30 -16.73 7.05 5.61
N LYS A 31 -17.24 6.23 4.69
CA LYS A 31 -17.27 4.77 4.82
C LYS A 31 -15.86 4.17 5.01
N ARG A 32 -14.88 4.58 4.19
CA ARG A 32 -13.48 4.14 4.33
C ARG A 32 -12.86 4.58 5.64
N TYR A 33 -13.26 5.74 6.14
CA TYR A 33 -12.78 6.28 7.41
C TYR A 33 -13.38 5.52 8.61
N GLU A 34 -14.63 5.07 8.54
CA GLU A 34 -15.22 4.23 9.59
C GLU A 34 -14.59 2.83 9.62
N GLU A 35 -14.32 2.24 8.45
CA GLU A 35 -13.72 0.91 8.37
C GLU A 35 -12.24 0.88 8.79
N LYS A 36 -11.46 1.88 8.38
CA LYS A 36 -9.99 1.86 8.43
C LYS A 36 -9.38 3.13 9.02
N GLY A 37 -10.18 3.98 9.65
CA GLY A 37 -9.73 5.24 10.24
C GLY A 37 -9.05 6.17 9.24
N LYS A 38 -8.05 6.92 9.73
CA LYS A 38 -7.22 7.81 8.91
C LYS A 38 -6.49 7.06 7.80
N ALA A 39 -6.07 5.82 8.06
CA ALA A 39 -5.42 5.00 7.05
C ALA A 39 -6.35 4.82 5.84
N GLY A 40 -7.65 4.60 6.00
CA GLY A 40 -8.62 4.46 4.90
C GLY A 40 -8.62 5.57 3.83
N LEU A 41 -8.21 6.80 4.21
CA LEU A 41 -8.18 7.98 3.35
C LEU A 41 -6.80 8.29 2.74
N GLU A 42 -5.75 7.59 3.16
CA GLU A 42 -4.40 7.80 2.64
C GLU A 42 -4.32 7.40 1.16
N ASP A 43 -3.82 8.31 0.32
CA ASP A 43 -3.58 8.07 -1.10
C ASP A 43 -2.35 7.17 -1.28
N ARG A 44 -2.59 5.99 -1.85
CA ARG A 44 -1.57 4.95 -2.06
C ARG A 44 -1.26 4.71 -3.54
N ARG A 45 -1.77 5.55 -4.44
CA ARG A 45 -1.48 5.45 -5.88
C ARG A 45 0.03 5.63 -6.12
N GLY A 46 0.62 4.76 -6.93
CA GLY A 46 2.05 4.80 -7.27
C GLY A 46 3.01 4.35 -6.16
N GLN A 47 2.53 3.99 -4.97
CA GLN A 47 3.37 3.51 -3.87
C GLN A 47 3.60 2.00 -3.96
N ARG A 48 4.84 1.55 -3.72
CA ARG A 48 5.17 0.12 -3.71
C ARG A 48 4.40 -0.58 -2.59
N LYS A 49 3.66 -1.65 -2.94
CA LYS A 49 2.90 -2.47 -1.98
C LYS A 49 3.77 -2.92 -0.80
N ALA A 50 5.01 -3.38 -1.06
CA ALA A 50 5.93 -3.90 -0.03
C ALA A 50 6.25 -2.93 1.13
N LYS A 51 6.00 -1.62 0.97
CA LYS A 51 6.26 -0.58 1.98
C LYS A 51 4.98 -0.05 2.64
N GLN A 52 3.81 -0.58 2.30
CA GLN A 52 2.53 -0.12 2.84
C GLN A 52 2.19 -0.87 4.12
N GLU A 53 1.51 -0.21 5.06
CA GLU A 53 0.87 -0.88 6.20
C GLU A 53 -0.39 -1.63 5.72
N SER A 54 -0.51 -2.90 6.09
CA SER A 54 -1.66 -3.73 5.78
C SER A 54 -2.92 -3.19 6.45
N ARG A 55 -4.00 -3.05 5.68
CA ARG A 55 -5.32 -2.70 6.23
C ARG A 55 -6.25 -3.91 6.33
N THR A 56 -5.87 -5.05 5.73
CA THR A 56 -6.55 -6.34 5.85
C THR A 56 -5.53 -7.49 5.90
N PRO A 57 -5.90 -8.69 6.39
CA PRO A 57 -5.01 -9.85 6.39
C PRO A 57 -4.57 -10.26 4.97
N GLU A 58 -5.43 -10.10 3.98
CA GLU A 58 -5.08 -10.41 2.58
C GLU A 58 -4.05 -9.42 2.02
N GLU A 59 -4.16 -8.14 2.38
CA GLU A 59 -3.16 -7.12 2.02
C GLU A 59 -1.82 -7.43 2.69
N GLU A 60 -1.82 -7.86 3.96
CA GLU A 60 -0.61 -8.27 4.68
C GLU A 60 0.11 -9.43 3.98
N ALA A 61 -0.65 -10.46 3.59
CA ALA A 61 -0.11 -11.59 2.83
C ALA A 61 0.51 -11.13 1.51
N GLN A 62 -0.15 -10.24 0.77
CA GLN A 62 0.41 -9.68 -0.48
C GLN A 62 1.69 -8.88 -0.24
N ILE A 63 1.74 -8.08 0.82
CA ILE A 63 2.94 -7.32 1.21
C ILE A 63 4.09 -8.28 1.52
N ARG A 64 3.80 -9.34 2.28
CA ARG A 64 4.79 -10.35 2.65
C ARG A 64 5.32 -11.11 1.44
N ILE A 65 4.45 -11.51 0.51
CA ILE A 65 4.85 -12.16 -0.76
C ILE A 65 5.80 -11.24 -1.53
N ALA A 66 5.45 -9.96 -1.71
CA ALA A 66 6.30 -9.02 -2.43
C ALA A 66 7.68 -8.83 -1.77
N GLN A 67 7.74 -8.78 -0.44
CA GLN A 67 9.01 -8.70 0.30
C GLN A 67 9.86 -9.97 0.13
N LEU A 68 9.22 -11.15 0.15
CA LEU A 68 9.90 -12.43 -0.04
C LEU A 68 10.43 -12.58 -1.48
N GLU A 69 9.65 -12.19 -2.48
CA GLU A 69 10.09 -12.19 -3.88
C GLU A 69 11.33 -11.31 -4.10
N GLU A 70 11.39 -10.14 -3.46
CA GLU A 70 12.57 -9.26 -3.51
C GLU A 70 13.79 -9.92 -2.85
N GLN A 71 13.62 -10.58 -1.71
CA GLN A 71 14.70 -11.31 -1.04
C GLN A 71 15.20 -12.50 -1.88
N VAL A 72 14.29 -13.30 -2.43
CA VAL A 72 14.65 -14.43 -3.30
C VAL A 72 15.42 -13.95 -4.52
N LYS A 73 14.98 -12.86 -5.14
CA LYS A 73 15.68 -12.26 -6.29
C LYS A 73 17.10 -11.83 -5.91
N TYR A 74 17.26 -11.19 -4.75
CA TYR A 74 18.56 -10.75 -4.26
C TYR A 74 19.48 -11.95 -3.97
N GLN A 75 18.98 -12.97 -3.28
CA GLN A 75 19.74 -14.20 -3.02
C GLN A 75 20.14 -14.92 -4.31
N GLN A 76 19.27 -14.96 -5.31
CA GLN A 76 19.59 -15.55 -6.60
C GLN A 76 20.74 -14.80 -7.29
N MET A 77 20.75 -13.47 -7.22
CA MET A 77 21.86 -12.65 -7.74
C MET A 77 23.17 -12.94 -7.01
N GLU A 78 23.15 -13.10 -5.68
CA GLU A 78 24.34 -13.47 -4.91
C GLU A 78 24.87 -14.86 -5.31
N ILE A 79 23.99 -15.84 -5.48
CA ILE A 79 24.35 -17.19 -5.94
C ILE A 79 24.97 -17.12 -7.33
N ASP A 80 24.38 -16.37 -8.25
CA ASP A 80 24.85 -16.27 -9.62
C ASP A 80 26.21 -15.55 -9.70
N LEU A 81 26.42 -14.53 -8.88
CA LEU A 81 27.71 -13.88 -8.72
C LEU A 81 28.78 -14.87 -8.21
N LEU A 82 28.47 -15.64 -7.16
CA LEU A 82 29.39 -16.65 -6.60
C LEU A 82 29.74 -17.74 -7.61
N LYS A 83 28.76 -18.21 -8.40
CA LYS A 83 29.00 -19.16 -9.50
C LYS A 83 29.96 -18.56 -10.53
N LYS A 84 29.79 -17.29 -10.88
CA LYS A 84 30.66 -16.62 -11.86
C LYS A 84 32.09 -16.47 -11.36
N VAL A 85 32.29 -16.10 -10.09
CA VAL A 85 33.63 -16.01 -9.48
C VAL A 85 34.33 -17.38 -9.51
N LYS A 86 33.64 -18.45 -9.09
CA LYS A 86 34.21 -19.81 -9.11
C LYS A 86 34.57 -20.29 -10.52
N GLU A 87 33.81 -19.88 -11.53
CA GLU A 87 34.11 -20.21 -12.93
C GLU A 87 35.42 -19.53 -13.39
N LEU A 88 35.63 -18.27 -13.01
CA LEU A 88 36.85 -17.52 -13.35
C LEU A 88 38.07 -18.08 -12.64
N GLU A 89 37.98 -18.35 -11.34
CA GLU A 89 39.08 -18.97 -10.56
C GLU A 89 39.52 -20.33 -11.11
N ARG A 90 38.60 -21.09 -11.73
CA ARG A 90 38.91 -22.37 -12.39
C ARG A 90 39.57 -22.19 -13.76
N ARG A 91 39.37 -21.06 -14.44
CA ARG A 91 39.99 -20.77 -15.74
C ARG A 91 41.40 -20.22 -15.61
N ASP A 92 41.68 -19.52 -14.52
CA ASP A 92 43.00 -18.94 -14.22
C ASP A 92 43.99 -19.95 -13.61
N ARG A 93 43.56 -21.20 -13.39
CA ARG A 93 44.34 -22.31 -12.82
C ARG A 93 44.69 -23.35 -13.86
#